data_AF-A0A6G0UHL3-F1
#
_entry.id   AF-A0A6G0UHL3-F1
#
_cell.length_a   1.000
_cell.length_b   1.000
_cell.length_c   1.000
_cell.angle_alpha   90.00
_cell.angle_beta   90.00
_cell.angle_gamma   90.00
#
_symmetry.space_group_name_H-M   'P 1'
#
loop_
_entity.id
_entity.type
_entity.pdbx_description
1 polymer ?
#
loop_
_entity_poly.entity_id
_entity_poly.type
_entity_poly.pdbx_seq_one_letter_code
_entity_poly.pdbx_strand_id
1 'polypeptide(L)'
;MSEAQNSKEYKVVSINEDGSVTLSDPATGENKDGLRLPEGDLGQQIKDLVAGGKEVLVTVITEGDQETVTEAKETPAAVIAEASQEVTAESDQGATAEGDQGATAEGDQGAATEAQQIEMTTLDLHGTVDTLKPEHQKYAKAFNSVGDTFEEAYKIFSDSDYNAKTGSWKLDSQTGDAVVHSKSFPFGHVFALTATLDAPIDQVFNATVLEFEKTSSWSSNIVFSNIIVKLTEHVDIVHYANPDVMIVKSRDFVTARLWRKIGNQIYIGARSVEADEVKETKDRVRGKLHLGCGRLTPLDGNKTKVEYLLSIDFKGLIPKGIVNTVMGKLILKDFEETAEHFKKLTH
;
A
#
# COMPACT_ATOMS: atom_id res chain seq x y z
N MET A 1 -10.06 50.56 -21.58
CA MET A 1 -8.93 49.67 -21.25
C MET A 1 -9.55 48.32 -20.99
N SER A 2 -9.26 47.31 -21.82
CA SER A 2 -9.85 45.97 -21.64
C SER A 2 -9.21 45.34 -20.41
N GLU A 3 -10.01 45.11 -19.37
CA GLU A 3 -9.61 44.23 -18.27
C GLU A 3 -9.28 42.86 -18.88
N ALA A 4 -8.06 42.37 -18.64
CA ALA A 4 -7.66 41.06 -19.09
C ALA A 4 -8.49 40.03 -18.33
N GLN A 5 -9.48 39.43 -18.99
CA GLN A 5 -10.29 38.36 -18.43
C GLN A 5 -9.35 37.16 -18.19
N ASN A 6 -9.00 36.91 -16.93
CA ASN A 6 -8.11 35.82 -16.56
C ASN A 6 -8.96 34.56 -16.40
N SER A 7 -9.03 33.75 -17.46
CA SER A 7 -9.67 32.43 -17.43
C SER A 7 -8.62 31.35 -17.22
N LYS A 8 -8.94 30.37 -16.37
CA LYS A 8 -8.07 29.23 -16.07
C LYS A 8 -8.88 27.96 -15.92
N GLU A 9 -8.35 26.86 -16.43
CA GLU A 9 -8.98 25.55 -16.31
C GLU A 9 -8.56 24.85 -15.02
N TYR A 10 -9.53 24.23 -14.37
CA TYR A 10 -9.31 23.43 -13.17
C TYR A 10 -10.03 22.08 -13.29
N LYS A 11 -9.48 21.05 -12.67
CA LYS A 11 -10.15 19.76 -12.51
C LYS A 11 -11.08 19.79 -11.30
N VAL A 12 -12.32 19.33 -11.47
CA VAL A 12 -13.25 19.16 -10.34
C VAL A 12 -12.81 17.96 -9.51
N VAL A 13 -12.47 18.18 -8.24
CA VAL A 13 -12.02 17.13 -7.30
C VAL A 13 -13.20 16.57 -6.51
N SER A 14 -14.05 17.46 -6.00
CA SER A 14 -15.25 17.09 -5.24
C SER A 14 -16.27 18.21 -5.26
N ILE A 15 -17.55 17.83 -5.12
CA ILE A 15 -18.68 18.72 -4.90
C ILE A 15 -19.22 18.39 -3.52
N ASN A 16 -19.20 19.37 -2.62
CA ASN A 16 -19.69 19.23 -1.25
C ASN A 16 -21.23 19.34 -1.21
N GLU A 17 -21.84 18.84 -0.13
CA GLU A 17 -23.30 18.87 0.05
C GLU A 17 -23.87 20.29 0.09
N ASP A 18 -23.07 21.28 0.49
CA ASP A 18 -23.43 22.70 0.53
C ASP A 18 -23.28 23.42 -0.83
N GLY A 19 -22.95 22.68 -1.89
CA GLY A 19 -22.76 23.19 -3.25
C GLY A 19 -21.40 23.85 -3.51
N SER A 20 -20.50 23.86 -2.53
CA SER A 20 -19.10 24.26 -2.76
C SER A 20 -18.32 23.17 -3.50
N VAL A 21 -17.28 23.58 -4.23
CA VAL A 21 -16.42 22.69 -4.99
C VAL A 21 -14.96 22.85 -4.62
N THR A 22 -14.26 21.73 -4.59
CA THR A 22 -12.80 21.70 -4.57
C THR A 22 -12.32 21.51 -6.01
N LEU A 23 -11.46 22.42 -6.44
CA LEU A 23 -10.85 22.44 -7.75
C LEU A 23 -9.35 22.16 -7.62
N SER A 24 -8.74 21.49 -8.58
CA SER A 24 -7.29 21.26 -8.62
C SER A 24 -6.71 21.82 -9.91
N ASP A 25 -5.62 22.56 -9.80
CA ASP A 25 -4.84 23.02 -10.96
C ASP A 25 -4.14 21.80 -11.60
N PRO A 26 -4.45 21.45 -12.86
CA PRO A 26 -3.83 20.29 -13.52
C PRO A 26 -2.30 20.41 -13.69
N ALA A 27 -1.75 21.62 -13.69
CA ALA A 27 -0.32 21.85 -13.89
C ALA A 27 0.48 21.76 -12.58
N THR A 28 -0.08 22.25 -11.47
CA THR A 28 0.64 22.31 -10.17
C THR A 28 0.15 21.27 -9.16
N GLY A 29 -1.06 20.74 -9.34
CA GLY A 29 -1.74 19.87 -8.38
C GLY A 29 -2.26 20.59 -7.13
N GLU A 30 -2.13 21.92 -7.06
CA GLU A 30 -2.64 22.71 -5.94
C GLU A 30 -4.17 22.73 -5.94
N ASN A 31 -4.75 22.64 -4.74
CA ASN A 31 -6.20 22.69 -4.56
C ASN A 31 -6.66 24.11 -4.27
N LYS A 32 -7.85 24.41 -4.79
CA LYS A 32 -8.58 25.65 -4.58
C LYS A 32 -9.96 25.29 -4.07
N ASP A 33 -10.25 25.75 -2.86
CA ASP A 33 -11.51 25.51 -2.15
C ASP A 33 -12.36 26.79 -2.08
N GLY A 34 -13.67 26.63 -1.85
CA GLY A 34 -14.57 27.74 -1.54
C GLY A 34 -15.30 28.34 -2.74
N LEU A 35 -15.08 27.82 -3.95
CA LEU A 35 -15.90 28.18 -5.11
C LEU A 35 -17.24 27.45 -5.08
N ARG A 36 -18.31 28.04 -5.61
CA ARG A 36 -19.62 27.37 -5.76
C ARG A 36 -19.93 27.15 -7.22
N LEU A 37 -20.61 26.04 -7.52
CA LEU A 37 -21.13 25.82 -8.86
C LEU A 37 -22.20 26.85 -9.19
N PRO A 38 -22.27 27.33 -10.44
CA PRO A 38 -23.34 28.21 -10.90
C PRO A 38 -24.68 27.49 -10.79
N GLU A 39 -25.74 28.23 -10.47
CA GLU A 39 -27.09 27.71 -10.52
C GLU A 39 -27.52 27.44 -11.98
N GLY A 40 -28.45 26.51 -12.19
CA GLY A 40 -28.99 26.16 -13.51
C GLY A 40 -28.23 25.04 -14.21
N ASP A 41 -28.39 24.97 -15.55
CA ASP A 41 -28.03 23.82 -16.37
C ASP A 41 -26.55 23.45 -16.28
N LEU A 42 -25.65 24.45 -16.25
CA LEU A 42 -24.21 24.21 -16.16
C LEU A 42 -23.81 23.56 -14.82
N GLY A 43 -24.36 24.04 -13.71
CA GLY A 43 -24.11 23.44 -12.40
C GLY A 43 -24.65 22.01 -12.30
N GLN A 44 -25.82 21.75 -12.90
CA GLN A 44 -26.40 20.40 -12.94
C GLN A 44 -25.57 19.48 -13.86
N GLN A 45 -25.13 19.96 -15.02
CA GLN A 45 -24.25 19.21 -15.93
C GLN A 45 -22.96 18.78 -15.23
N ILE A 46 -22.32 19.67 -14.48
CA ILE A 46 -21.09 19.34 -13.73
C ILE A 46 -21.38 18.26 -12.68
N LYS A 47 -22.48 18.39 -11.93
CA LYS A 47 -22.91 17.37 -10.95
C LYS A 47 -23.16 16.02 -11.60
N ASP A 48 -23.86 15.99 -12.73
CA ASP A 48 -24.21 14.75 -13.43
C ASP A 48 -22.96 14.07 -14.01
N LEU A 49 -22.03 14.83 -14.58
CA LEU A 49 -20.76 14.31 -15.09
C LEU A 49 -19.90 13.72 -13.96
N VAL A 50 -19.79 14.43 -12.83
CA VAL A 50 -19.03 13.93 -11.66
C VAL A 50 -19.71 12.72 -11.04
N ALA A 51 -21.05 12.71 -10.89
CA ALA A 51 -21.81 11.56 -10.40
C ALA A 51 -21.71 10.35 -11.34
N GLY A 52 -21.59 10.59 -12.64
CA GLY A 52 -21.31 9.58 -13.67
C GLY A 52 -19.86 9.08 -13.70
N GLY A 53 -19.01 9.54 -12.78
CA GLY A 53 -17.60 9.13 -12.68
C GLY A 53 -16.70 9.70 -13.78
N LYS A 54 -17.13 10.77 -14.46
CA LYS A 54 -16.34 11.45 -15.49
C LYS A 54 -15.34 12.42 -14.87
N GLU A 55 -14.17 12.54 -15.48
CA GLU A 55 -13.25 13.63 -15.13
C GLU A 55 -13.70 14.93 -15.81
N VAL A 56 -14.04 15.93 -15.01
CA VAL A 56 -14.55 17.22 -15.49
C VAL A 56 -13.50 18.30 -15.32
N LEU A 57 -13.18 18.98 -16.41
CA LEU A 57 -12.47 20.25 -16.39
C LEU A 57 -13.50 21.38 -16.43
N VAL A 58 -13.33 22.35 -15.54
CA VAL A 58 -14.13 23.58 -15.50
C VAL A 58 -13.27 24.78 -15.80
N THR A 59 -13.79 25.72 -16.58
CA THR A 59 -13.16 27.02 -16.81
C THR A 59 -13.64 27.98 -15.73
N VAL A 60 -12.72 28.53 -14.95
CA VAL A 60 -12.98 29.57 -13.96
C VAL A 60 -12.49 30.90 -14.51
N ILE A 61 -13.38 31.90 -14.51
CA ILE A 61 -13.05 33.28 -14.84
C ILE A 61 -12.94 34.08 -13.55
N THR A 62 -11.85 34.83 -13.40
CA THR A 62 -11.65 35.78 -12.31
C THR A 62 -11.91 37.22 -12.82
N GLU A 63 -12.93 37.87 -12.26
CA GLU A 63 -13.29 39.27 -12.50
C GLU A 63 -13.24 40.03 -11.17
N GLY A 64 -12.17 40.80 -10.95
CA GLY A 64 -11.90 41.43 -9.66
C GLY A 64 -11.66 40.39 -8.56
N ASP A 65 -12.42 40.49 -7.47
CA ASP A 65 -12.40 39.52 -6.35
C ASP A 65 -13.39 38.37 -6.55
N GLN A 66 -14.13 38.34 -7.67
CA GLN A 66 -15.13 37.33 -7.94
C GLN A 66 -14.61 36.29 -8.93
N GLU A 67 -14.82 35.02 -8.59
CA GLU A 67 -14.47 33.89 -9.43
C GLU A 67 -15.73 33.09 -9.75
N THR A 68 -15.91 32.75 -11.02
CA THR A 68 -17.10 32.03 -11.49
C THR A 68 -16.73 30.91 -12.44
N VAL A 69 -17.41 29.76 -12.32
CA VAL A 69 -17.31 28.68 -13.29
C VAL A 69 -18.20 29.01 -14.48
N THR A 70 -17.62 29.06 -15.68
CA THR A 70 -18.34 29.48 -16.89
C THR A 70 -18.52 28.36 -17.91
N GLU A 71 -17.68 27.32 -17.85
CA GLU A 71 -17.73 26.20 -18.79
C GLU A 71 -17.32 24.89 -18.10
N ALA A 72 -17.78 23.77 -18.65
CA ALA A 72 -17.40 22.43 -18.22
C ALA A 72 -17.22 21.51 -19.43
N LYS A 73 -16.14 20.73 -19.44
CA LYS A 73 -15.87 19.71 -20.46
C LYS A 73 -15.45 18.40 -19.81
N GLU A 74 -15.89 17.28 -20.39
CA GLU A 74 -15.34 15.97 -20.06
C GLU A 74 -13.89 15.92 -20.59
N THR A 75 -13.00 15.40 -19.76
CA THR A 75 -11.62 15.15 -20.17
C THR A 75 -11.62 13.90 -21.06
N PRO A 76 -11.11 13.95 -22.30
CA PRO A 76 -10.98 12.76 -23.12
C PRO A 76 -10.11 11.73 -22.39
N ALA A 77 -10.50 10.45 -22.41
CA ALA A 77 -9.66 9.37 -21.90
C ALA A 77 -8.38 9.29 -22.74
N ALA A 78 -7.31 9.94 -22.28
CA ALA A 78 -6.05 9.99 -23.00
C ALA A 78 -5.13 8.82 -22.62
N VAL A 79 -4.74 8.10 -23.68
CA VAL A 79 -3.74 7.04 -23.82
C VAL A 79 -2.45 7.33 -23.05
N ILE A 80 -1.98 6.34 -22.30
CA ILE A 80 -0.63 6.31 -21.73
C ILE A 80 0.36 6.15 -22.89
N ALA A 81 1.16 7.18 -23.16
CA ALA A 81 2.30 7.11 -24.07
C ALA A 81 3.57 7.63 -23.38
N GLU A 82 4.65 6.92 -23.64
CA GLU A 82 5.98 6.95 -23.04
C GLU A 82 6.68 8.31 -23.17
N ALA A 83 7.51 8.62 -22.17
CA ALA A 83 8.71 9.43 -22.35
C ALA A 83 9.68 9.17 -21.19
N SER A 84 10.69 8.33 -21.42
CA SER A 84 12.09 8.54 -20.97
C SER A 84 12.99 7.45 -21.56
N GLN A 85 13.23 7.64 -22.86
CA GLN A 85 14.46 7.46 -23.64
C GLN A 85 15.49 6.37 -23.31
N GLU A 86 15.74 5.61 -24.38
CA GLU A 86 16.92 4.85 -24.78
C GLU A 86 18.26 5.54 -24.48
N VAL A 87 19.25 4.72 -24.11
CA VAL A 87 20.66 4.93 -24.51
C VAL A 87 21.16 3.62 -25.10
N THR A 88 21.15 3.55 -26.42
CA THR A 88 22.03 2.68 -27.20
C THR A 88 23.26 3.50 -27.63
N ALA A 89 24.45 2.94 -27.46
CA ALA A 89 25.62 3.35 -28.23
C ALA A 89 26.59 2.17 -28.34
N GLU A 90 26.90 1.86 -29.60
CA GLU A 90 27.74 0.80 -30.12
C GLU A 90 29.25 1.00 -29.90
N SER A 91 29.98 -0.02 -30.36
CA SER A 91 31.33 -0.04 -30.94
C SER A 91 32.48 -0.44 -30.00
N ASP A 92 33.12 -1.57 -30.30
CA ASP A 92 34.28 -1.49 -31.19
C ASP A 92 34.62 -2.85 -31.86
N GLN A 93 35.03 -2.77 -33.12
CA GLN A 93 35.61 -3.86 -33.90
C GLN A 93 37.13 -3.82 -33.75
N GLY A 94 37.79 -4.98 -33.64
CA GLY A 94 39.25 -5.03 -33.58
C GLY A 94 39.85 -6.39 -33.96
N ALA A 95 40.08 -6.56 -35.26
CA ALA A 95 41.19 -7.26 -35.91
C ALA A 95 41.48 -8.76 -35.65
N THR A 96 41.53 -9.46 -36.79
CA THR A 96 42.14 -10.76 -37.07
C THR A 96 43.68 -10.76 -36.93
N ALA A 97 44.26 -11.87 -36.48
CA ALA A 97 45.54 -12.39 -37.01
C ALA A 97 45.69 -13.89 -36.72
N GLU A 98 46.02 -14.64 -37.76
CA GLU A 98 46.41 -16.06 -37.76
C GLU A 98 47.79 -16.28 -37.10
N GLY A 99 48.04 -17.49 -36.58
CA GLY A 99 49.38 -17.87 -36.12
C GLY A 99 49.49 -19.24 -35.44
N ASP A 100 49.47 -20.29 -36.25
CA ASP A 100 50.33 -21.49 -36.18
C ASP A 100 50.20 -22.56 -35.07
N GLN A 101 50.45 -23.78 -35.52
CA GLN A 101 50.29 -25.08 -34.87
C GLN A 101 51.42 -25.40 -33.89
N GLY A 102 51.07 -26.14 -32.82
CA GLY A 102 52.04 -26.78 -31.93
C GLY A 102 51.37 -27.77 -30.99
N ALA A 103 51.17 -29.01 -31.45
CA ALA A 103 50.69 -30.10 -30.61
C ALA A 103 51.81 -30.59 -29.68
N THR A 104 51.53 -30.69 -28.38
CA THR A 104 52.09 -31.73 -27.50
C THR A 104 51.05 -32.10 -26.44
N ALA A 105 51.05 -33.38 -26.07
CA ALA A 105 50.00 -34.09 -25.36
C ALA A 105 50.17 -34.10 -23.83
N GLU A 106 49.08 -34.54 -23.18
CA GLU A 106 48.97 -35.14 -21.84
C GLU A 106 49.10 -34.24 -20.60
N GLY A 107 47.98 -34.18 -19.86
CA GLY A 107 47.88 -33.57 -18.55
C GLY A 107 46.44 -33.40 -18.08
N ASP A 108 45.67 -34.49 -18.02
CA ASP A 108 44.41 -34.55 -17.28
C ASP A 108 44.70 -34.43 -15.78
N GLN A 109 44.53 -33.23 -15.23
CA GLN A 109 44.33 -33.01 -13.80
C GLN A 109 43.35 -31.85 -13.59
N GLY A 110 42.07 -32.22 -13.42
CA GLY A 110 41.14 -31.58 -12.50
C GLY A 110 40.80 -30.12 -12.81
N ALA A 111 39.85 -29.92 -13.72
CA ALA A 111 38.96 -28.77 -13.62
C ALA A 111 38.17 -28.89 -12.31
N ALA A 112 38.72 -28.36 -11.22
CA ALA A 112 37.90 -27.98 -10.08
C ALA A 112 36.95 -26.91 -10.61
N THR A 113 35.70 -27.29 -10.87
CA THR A 113 34.62 -26.31 -10.97
C THR A 113 34.64 -25.53 -9.67
N GLU A 114 35.13 -24.29 -9.71
CA GLU A 114 34.85 -23.31 -8.68
C GLU A 114 33.32 -23.24 -8.58
N ALA A 115 32.76 -23.96 -7.61
CA ALA A 115 31.39 -23.76 -7.22
C ALA A 115 31.33 -22.31 -6.76
N GLN A 116 30.84 -21.41 -7.62
CA GLN A 116 30.51 -20.06 -7.23
C GLN A 116 29.60 -20.17 -6.02
N GLN A 117 30.15 -19.83 -4.86
CA GLN A 117 29.43 -19.87 -3.61
C GLN A 117 28.37 -18.77 -3.73
N ILE A 118 27.12 -19.15 -3.98
CA ILE A 118 26.02 -18.20 -4.09
C ILE A 118 25.97 -17.47 -2.75
N GLU A 119 26.23 -16.17 -2.76
CA GLU A 119 26.11 -15.35 -1.57
C GLU A 119 24.64 -15.34 -1.16
N MET A 120 24.37 -15.80 0.06
CA MET A 120 23.01 -16.03 0.52
C MET A 120 22.46 -14.76 1.16
N THR A 121 21.37 -14.24 0.61
CA THR A 121 20.70 -13.06 1.17
C THR A 121 20.27 -13.32 2.61
N THR A 122 20.66 -12.42 3.51
CA THR A 122 20.46 -12.54 4.96
C THR A 122 19.91 -11.23 5.54
N LEU A 123 19.01 -11.34 6.52
CA LEU A 123 18.50 -10.24 7.33
C LEU A 123 18.83 -10.50 8.79
N ASP A 124 19.54 -9.57 9.43
CA ASP A 124 19.73 -9.55 10.88
C ASP A 124 18.93 -8.38 11.45
N LEU A 125 17.80 -8.71 12.09
CA LEU A 125 16.91 -7.72 12.67
C LEU A 125 16.60 -8.12 14.11
N HIS A 126 16.94 -7.22 15.03
CA HIS A 126 16.74 -7.39 16.48
C HIS A 126 17.33 -8.69 17.05
N GLY A 127 18.50 -9.12 16.55
CA GLY A 127 19.22 -10.29 17.07
C GLY A 127 18.73 -11.64 16.53
N THR A 128 17.79 -11.63 15.58
CA THR A 128 17.36 -12.82 14.84
C THR A 128 17.81 -12.71 13.40
N VAL A 129 18.64 -13.67 13.00
CA VAL A 129 19.18 -13.80 11.64
C VAL A 129 18.31 -14.75 10.83
N ASP A 130 17.73 -14.25 9.74
CA ASP A 130 17.05 -15.03 8.72
C ASP A 130 17.92 -15.08 7.45
N THR A 131 18.19 -16.28 6.94
CA THR A 131 18.93 -16.47 5.68
C THR A 131 18.06 -17.22 4.68
N LEU A 132 17.90 -16.67 3.48
CA LEU A 132 17.16 -17.32 2.40
C LEU A 132 17.87 -18.61 1.98
N LYS A 133 17.10 -19.66 1.70
CA LYS A 133 17.61 -20.90 1.07
C LYS A 133 17.90 -20.67 -0.43
N PRO A 134 18.75 -21.48 -1.09
CA PRO A 134 19.11 -21.26 -2.49
C PRO A 134 17.90 -21.15 -3.42
N GLU A 135 16.90 -22.01 -3.23
CA GLU A 135 15.65 -22.02 -4.00
C GLU A 135 14.79 -20.76 -3.82
N HIS A 136 15.01 -20.00 -2.74
CA HIS A 136 14.29 -18.78 -2.40
C HIS A 136 15.04 -17.50 -2.77
N GLN A 137 16.28 -17.58 -3.28
CA GLN A 137 17.08 -16.38 -3.63
C GLN A 137 16.40 -15.50 -4.67
N LYS A 138 15.52 -16.04 -5.51
CA LYS A 138 14.67 -15.25 -6.41
C LYS A 138 13.79 -14.21 -5.70
N TYR A 139 13.53 -14.39 -4.39
CA TYR A 139 12.77 -13.45 -3.56
C TYR A 139 13.64 -12.48 -2.75
N ALA A 140 14.95 -12.39 -3.00
CA ALA A 140 15.87 -11.54 -2.23
C ALA A 140 15.39 -10.07 -2.13
N LYS A 141 14.86 -9.51 -3.22
CA LYS A 141 14.27 -8.16 -3.23
C LYS A 141 13.07 -8.04 -2.28
N ALA A 142 12.14 -9.01 -2.33
CA ALA A 142 10.97 -9.04 -1.46
C ALA A 142 11.37 -9.19 0.02
N PHE A 143 12.34 -10.06 0.28
CA PHE A 143 12.92 -10.34 1.59
C PHE A 143 13.54 -9.08 2.20
N ASN A 144 14.49 -8.43 1.51
CA ASN A 144 15.10 -7.19 1.99
C ASN A 144 14.06 -6.08 2.19
N SER A 145 13.12 -5.95 1.25
CA SER A 145 12.13 -4.88 1.29
C SER A 145 11.16 -4.99 2.47
N VAL A 146 10.79 -6.22 2.89
CA VAL A 146 9.99 -6.40 4.11
C VAL A 146 10.80 -6.16 5.38
N GLY A 147 12.11 -6.44 5.36
CA GLY A 147 13.04 -6.04 6.43
C GLY A 147 13.06 -4.53 6.64
N ASP A 148 13.20 -3.74 5.57
CA ASP A 148 13.16 -2.27 5.64
C ASP A 148 11.83 -1.75 6.20
N THR A 149 10.71 -2.32 5.75
CA THR A 149 9.38 -1.95 6.24
C THR A 149 9.17 -2.33 7.71
N PHE A 150 9.72 -3.46 8.14
CA PHE A 150 9.68 -3.85 9.55
C PHE A 150 10.41 -2.82 10.43
N GLU A 151 11.61 -2.37 10.03
CA GLU A 151 12.37 -1.34 10.75
C GLU A 151 11.65 0.02 10.77
N GLU A 152 11.04 0.42 9.65
CA GLU A 152 10.20 1.61 9.58
C GLU A 152 9.01 1.53 10.56
N ALA A 153 8.33 0.39 10.60
CA ALA A 153 7.23 0.16 11.52
C ALA A 153 7.69 0.19 12.99
N TYR A 154 8.80 -0.48 13.29
CA TYR A 154 9.38 -0.49 14.63
C TYR A 154 9.70 0.92 15.12
N LYS A 155 10.25 1.77 14.25
CA LYS A 155 10.49 3.19 14.55
C LYS A 155 9.18 3.94 14.84
N ILE A 156 8.14 3.75 14.03
CA ILE A 156 6.82 4.38 14.26
C ILE A 156 6.24 3.92 15.60
N PHE A 157 6.27 2.63 15.91
CA PHE A 157 5.75 2.10 17.17
C PHE A 157 6.56 2.59 18.39
N SER A 158 7.85 2.84 18.21
CA SER A 158 8.75 3.32 19.27
C SER A 158 8.72 4.84 19.45
N ASP A 159 8.08 5.56 18.52
CA ASP A 159 7.98 7.02 18.53
C ASP A 159 7.03 7.51 19.64
N SER A 160 7.44 8.53 20.38
CA SER A 160 6.65 9.06 21.50
C SER A 160 5.36 9.72 21.04
N ASP A 161 5.37 10.39 19.88
CA ASP A 161 4.16 11.01 19.32
C ASP A 161 3.15 9.95 18.88
N TYR A 162 3.61 8.82 18.31
CA TYR A 162 2.72 7.70 18.04
C TYR A 162 2.10 7.14 19.32
N ASN A 163 2.90 6.92 20.36
CA ASN A 163 2.42 6.32 21.60
C ASN A 163 1.45 7.23 22.35
N ALA A 164 1.72 8.53 22.39
CA ALA A 164 0.83 9.53 22.99
C ALA A 164 -0.29 9.99 22.05
N LYS A 165 -0.27 9.56 20.77
CA LYS A 165 -1.13 10.07 19.69
C LYS A 165 -1.11 11.60 19.60
N THR A 166 0.07 12.18 19.76
CA THR A 166 0.35 13.64 19.68
C THR A 166 0.98 14.02 18.34
N GLY A 167 1.41 15.27 18.20
CA GLY A 167 1.99 15.79 16.97
C GLY A 167 0.95 15.92 15.86
N SER A 168 1.17 15.25 14.73
CA SER A 168 0.26 15.29 13.57
C SER A 168 -0.68 14.08 13.45
N TRP A 169 -0.73 13.21 14.46
CA TRP A 169 -1.74 12.15 14.53
C TRP A 169 -3.11 12.76 14.82
N LYS A 170 -4.12 12.37 14.04
CA LYS A 170 -5.49 12.87 14.19
C LYS A 170 -6.44 11.70 14.39
N LEU A 171 -7.47 11.88 15.22
CA LEU A 171 -8.56 10.92 15.29
C LEU A 171 -9.25 10.83 13.92
N ASP A 172 -9.44 9.60 13.43
CA ASP A 172 -10.08 9.32 12.15
C ASP A 172 -11.47 8.70 12.37
N SER A 173 -11.52 7.57 13.07
CA SER A 173 -12.74 6.81 13.31
C SER A 173 -12.63 5.98 14.60
N GLN A 174 -13.76 5.58 15.17
CA GLN A 174 -13.81 4.81 16.42
C GLN A 174 -15.05 3.94 16.47
N THR A 175 -14.94 2.74 17.04
CA THR A 175 -16.09 1.93 17.49
C THR A 175 -15.73 1.18 18.76
N GLY A 176 -16.53 1.37 19.81
CA GLY A 176 -16.21 0.83 21.14
C GLY A 176 -14.83 1.32 21.63
N ASP A 177 -13.97 0.37 22.00
CA ASP A 177 -12.60 0.59 22.43
C ASP A 177 -11.58 0.58 21.27
N ALA A 178 -12.02 0.29 20.05
CA ALA A 178 -11.20 0.32 18.85
C ALA A 178 -11.13 1.75 18.28
N VAL A 179 -9.94 2.35 18.31
CA VAL A 179 -9.71 3.73 17.88
C VAL A 179 -8.74 3.76 16.72
N VAL A 180 -9.12 4.43 15.63
CA VAL A 180 -8.28 4.66 14.46
C VAL A 180 -7.83 6.12 14.44
N HIS A 181 -6.52 6.32 14.38
CA HIS A 181 -5.91 7.62 14.09
C HIS A 181 -5.33 7.62 12.69
N SER A 182 -5.05 8.78 12.12
CA SER A 182 -4.37 8.90 10.84
C SER A 182 -3.27 9.96 10.86
N LYS A 183 -2.25 9.76 10.02
CA LYS A 183 -1.13 10.68 9.80
C LYS A 183 -0.57 10.48 8.40
N SER A 184 -0.21 11.58 7.73
CA SER A 184 0.48 11.53 6.44
C SER A 184 1.99 11.38 6.64
N PHE A 185 2.59 10.46 5.89
CA PHE A 185 4.02 10.25 5.75
C PHE A 185 4.44 10.48 4.29
N PRO A 186 5.74 10.69 4.00
CA PRO A 186 6.22 10.82 2.62
C PRO A 186 5.85 9.64 1.71
N PHE A 187 5.75 8.44 2.27
CA PHE A 187 5.39 7.22 1.53
C PHE A 187 3.87 7.01 1.36
N GLY A 188 3.02 7.77 2.07
CA GLY A 188 1.58 7.59 2.02
C GLY A 188 0.83 8.05 3.27
N HIS A 189 -0.50 8.01 3.20
CA HIS A 189 -1.35 8.25 4.36
C HIS A 189 -1.49 6.96 5.16
N VAL A 190 -1.23 7.02 6.47
CA VAL A 190 -1.23 5.87 7.38
C VAL A 190 -2.42 5.98 8.32
N PHE A 191 -3.18 4.90 8.41
CA PHE A 191 -4.23 4.68 9.41
C PHE A 191 -3.69 3.77 10.50
N ALA A 192 -3.94 4.12 11.75
CA ALA A 192 -3.38 3.49 12.93
C ALA A 192 -4.47 3.05 13.90
N LEU A 193 -4.75 1.75 13.95
CA LEU A 193 -5.65 1.16 14.95
C LEU A 193 -4.95 1.06 16.30
N THR A 194 -5.70 1.28 17.37
CA THR A 194 -5.37 0.85 18.73
C THR A 194 -6.62 0.26 19.38
N ALA A 195 -6.54 -0.98 19.85
CA ALA A 195 -7.67 -1.68 20.45
C ALA A 195 -7.20 -2.78 21.43
N THR A 196 -8.13 -3.41 22.14
CA THR A 196 -7.83 -4.53 23.06
C THR A 196 -8.62 -5.78 22.69
N LEU A 197 -7.95 -6.93 22.61
CA LEU A 197 -8.59 -8.24 22.47
C LEU A 197 -8.57 -8.99 23.80
N ASP A 198 -9.69 -9.64 24.11
CA ASP A 198 -9.83 -10.57 25.25
C ASP A 198 -9.27 -11.96 24.91
N ALA A 199 -8.01 -12.00 24.47
CA ALA A 199 -7.28 -13.23 24.17
C ALA A 199 -5.78 -13.11 24.48
N PRO A 200 -5.11 -14.21 24.90
CA PRO A 200 -3.66 -14.23 25.10
C PRO A 200 -2.91 -13.91 23.80
N ILE A 201 -1.76 -13.25 23.93
CA ILE A 201 -0.97 -12.79 22.78
C ILE A 201 -0.61 -13.91 21.80
N ASP A 202 -0.28 -15.11 22.30
CA ASP A 202 0.08 -16.24 21.44
C ASP A 202 -1.12 -16.74 20.61
N GLN A 203 -2.34 -16.67 21.15
CA GLN A 203 -3.55 -17.01 20.39
C GLN A 203 -3.83 -15.95 19.32
N VAL A 204 -3.70 -14.66 19.67
CA VAL A 204 -3.85 -13.55 18.72
C VAL A 204 -2.85 -13.69 17.57
N PHE A 205 -1.58 -13.91 17.90
CA PHE A 205 -0.52 -14.06 16.93
C PHE A 205 -0.72 -15.29 16.03
N ASN A 206 -1.07 -16.44 16.61
CA ASN A 206 -1.29 -17.66 15.85
C ASN A 206 -2.43 -17.48 14.84
N ALA A 207 -3.60 -16.99 15.27
CA ALA A 207 -4.76 -16.88 14.39
C ALA A 207 -4.59 -15.82 13.28
N THR A 208 -3.90 -14.71 13.57
CA THR A 208 -3.78 -13.58 12.62
C THR A 208 -2.56 -13.67 11.70
N VAL A 209 -1.49 -14.35 12.12
CA VAL A 209 -0.22 -14.42 11.36
C VAL A 209 0.06 -15.84 10.87
N LEU A 210 0.14 -16.81 11.78
CA LEU A 210 0.61 -18.16 11.46
C LEU A 210 -0.46 -19.00 10.75
N GLU A 211 -1.72 -18.85 11.16
CA GLU A 211 -2.89 -19.50 10.56
C GLU A 211 -3.60 -18.60 9.57
N PHE A 212 -2.87 -17.69 8.92
CA PHE A 212 -3.42 -16.70 8.00
C PHE A 212 -4.33 -17.30 6.92
N GLU A 213 -4.05 -18.51 6.45
CA GLU A 213 -4.88 -19.18 5.44
C GLU A 213 -6.30 -19.50 5.92
N LYS A 214 -6.52 -19.57 7.24
CA LYS A 214 -7.84 -19.77 7.84
C LYS A 214 -8.63 -18.47 7.97
N THR A 215 -8.02 -17.30 7.74
CA THR A 215 -8.67 -15.99 7.98
C THR A 215 -9.98 -15.86 7.19
N SER A 216 -10.02 -16.30 5.93
CA SER A 216 -11.24 -16.24 5.10
C SER A 216 -12.40 -17.10 5.61
N SER A 217 -12.16 -18.02 6.56
CA SER A 217 -13.23 -18.85 7.15
C SER A 217 -14.02 -18.12 8.23
N TRP A 218 -13.48 -17.03 8.78
CA TRP A 218 -14.10 -16.30 9.89
C TRP A 218 -14.16 -14.79 9.70
N SER A 219 -13.32 -14.20 8.83
CA SER A 219 -13.40 -12.79 8.48
C SER A 219 -14.02 -12.60 7.11
N SER A 220 -15.08 -11.80 7.04
CA SER A 220 -15.69 -11.40 5.77
C SER A 220 -14.90 -10.28 5.08
N ASN A 221 -13.85 -9.72 5.72
CA ASN A 221 -12.87 -8.85 5.06
C ASN A 221 -11.87 -9.58 4.17
N ILE A 222 -11.84 -10.92 4.18
CA ILE A 222 -10.93 -11.72 3.36
C ILE A 222 -11.72 -12.68 2.48
N VAL A 223 -11.55 -12.58 1.17
CA VAL A 223 -12.17 -13.49 0.20
C VAL A 223 -11.38 -14.80 0.07
N PHE A 224 -10.06 -14.68 0.04
CA PHE A 224 -9.13 -15.81 0.13
C PHE A 224 -7.83 -15.33 0.78
N SER A 225 -7.10 -16.26 1.37
CA SER A 225 -5.81 -16.03 2.03
C SER A 225 -4.94 -17.26 1.83
N ASN A 226 -3.85 -17.13 1.07
CA ASN A 226 -2.94 -18.23 0.75
C ASN A 226 -1.50 -17.86 1.09
N ILE A 227 -0.73 -18.81 1.59
CA ILE A 227 0.73 -18.67 1.69
C ILE A 227 1.35 -19.16 0.39
N ILE A 228 2.04 -18.27 -0.33
CA ILE A 228 2.72 -18.59 -1.57
C ILE A 228 4.02 -19.33 -1.28
N VAL A 229 4.80 -18.81 -0.33
CA VAL A 229 6.07 -19.42 0.09
C VAL A 229 6.42 -18.98 1.50
N LYS A 230 6.91 -19.91 2.32
CA LYS A 230 7.58 -19.60 3.59
C LYS A 230 9.07 -19.47 3.31
N LEU A 231 9.56 -18.24 3.32
CA LEU A 231 10.96 -17.94 3.00
C LEU A 231 11.90 -18.42 4.12
N THR A 232 11.50 -18.15 5.37
CA THR A 232 12.17 -18.59 6.60
C THR A 232 11.13 -18.92 7.68
N GLU A 233 11.57 -19.13 8.94
CA GLU A 233 10.66 -19.27 10.08
C GLU A 233 9.85 -17.99 10.35
N HIS A 234 10.39 -16.83 9.99
CA HIS A 234 9.83 -15.53 10.35
C HIS A 234 9.38 -14.69 9.16
N VAL A 235 9.60 -15.17 7.94
CA VAL A 235 9.29 -14.44 6.72
C VAL A 235 8.53 -15.32 5.74
N ASP A 236 7.40 -14.84 5.26
CA ASP A 236 6.62 -15.48 4.21
C ASP A 236 6.13 -14.48 3.17
N ILE A 237 5.66 -15.00 2.03
CA ILE A 237 4.92 -14.25 1.03
C ILE A 237 3.52 -14.85 0.96
N VAL A 238 2.52 -13.98 1.04
CA VAL A 238 1.11 -14.34 0.99
C VAL A 238 0.41 -13.68 -0.19
N HIS A 239 -0.66 -14.32 -0.64
CA HIS A 239 -1.60 -13.77 -1.60
C HIS A 239 -3.01 -13.81 -1.00
N TYR A 240 -3.63 -12.64 -0.89
CA TYR A 240 -4.99 -12.54 -0.35
C TYR A 240 -5.79 -11.50 -1.11
N ALA A 241 -7.11 -11.51 -0.92
CA ALA A 241 -7.97 -10.49 -1.48
C ALA A 241 -9.02 -10.01 -0.48
N ASN A 242 -9.33 -8.73 -0.54
CA ASN A 242 -10.44 -8.12 0.20
C ASN A 242 -11.71 -8.10 -0.68
N PRO A 243 -12.93 -8.15 -0.10
CA PRO A 243 -14.16 -8.07 -0.88
C PRO A 243 -14.38 -6.66 -1.46
N ASP A 244 -15.47 -6.48 -2.19
CA ASP A 244 -15.98 -5.14 -2.51
C ASP A 244 -16.29 -4.40 -1.20
N VAL A 245 -15.84 -3.15 -1.08
CA VAL A 245 -16.14 -2.27 0.06
C VAL A 245 -16.72 -0.97 -0.47
N MET A 246 -18.00 -0.74 -0.22
CA MET A 246 -18.76 0.37 -0.83
C MET A 246 -18.64 0.35 -2.36
N ILE A 247 -18.13 1.44 -2.96
CA ILE A 247 -17.90 1.55 -4.40
C ILE A 247 -16.54 0.98 -4.83
N VAL A 248 -15.66 0.63 -3.88
CA VAL A 248 -14.33 0.08 -4.15
C VAL A 248 -14.49 -1.41 -4.41
N LYS A 249 -14.36 -1.80 -5.68
CA LYS A 249 -14.29 -3.21 -6.08
C LYS A 249 -13.19 -4.00 -5.37
N SER A 250 -13.30 -5.31 -5.38
CA SER A 250 -12.30 -6.19 -4.78
C SER A 250 -10.88 -5.92 -5.29
N ARG A 251 -9.93 -5.94 -4.35
CA ARG A 251 -8.49 -5.90 -4.62
C ARG A 251 -7.83 -7.17 -4.12
N ASP A 252 -6.85 -7.67 -4.87
CA ASP A 252 -5.90 -8.67 -4.38
C ASP A 252 -4.55 -8.02 -4.04
N PHE A 253 -3.77 -8.70 -3.20
CA PHE A 253 -2.48 -8.25 -2.70
C PHE A 253 -1.52 -9.43 -2.62
N VAL A 254 -0.32 -9.24 -3.16
CA VAL A 254 0.82 -10.12 -2.94
C VAL A 254 1.77 -9.40 -1.99
N THR A 255 1.99 -9.99 -0.81
CA THR A 255 2.59 -9.28 0.32
C THR A 255 3.63 -10.16 0.99
N ALA A 256 4.84 -9.63 1.19
CA ALA A 256 5.80 -10.25 2.09
C ALA A 256 5.49 -9.81 3.52
N ARG A 257 5.60 -10.73 4.49
CA ARG A 257 5.41 -10.47 5.91
C ARG A 257 6.64 -10.93 6.68
N LEU A 258 7.04 -10.15 7.68
CA LEU A 258 8.11 -10.47 8.61
C LEU A 258 7.62 -10.23 10.03
N TRP A 259 7.94 -11.12 10.96
CA TRP A 259 7.62 -10.92 12.38
C TRP A 259 8.80 -11.17 13.30
N ARG A 260 8.78 -10.49 14.44
CA ARG A 260 9.77 -10.63 15.53
C ARG A 260 9.11 -10.52 16.88
N LYS A 261 9.58 -11.34 17.82
CA LYS A 261 9.34 -11.11 19.25
C LYS A 261 10.46 -10.26 19.82
N ILE A 262 10.13 -9.09 20.34
CA ILE A 262 11.09 -8.14 20.92
C ILE A 262 10.63 -7.88 22.35
N GLY A 263 11.39 -8.36 23.34
CA GLY A 263 10.93 -8.38 24.74
C GLY A 263 9.68 -9.23 24.90
N ASN A 264 8.62 -8.65 25.47
CA ASN A 264 7.32 -9.31 25.62
C ASN A 264 6.32 -8.97 24.49
N GLN A 265 6.73 -8.21 23.48
CA GLN A 265 5.87 -7.77 22.39
C GLN A 265 6.18 -8.55 21.11
N ILE A 266 5.19 -8.61 20.21
CA ILE A 266 5.37 -9.15 18.86
C ILE A 266 5.15 -8.02 17.86
N TYR A 267 6.10 -7.86 16.95
CA TYR A 267 6.07 -6.88 15.86
C TYR A 267 5.91 -7.60 14.54
N ILE A 268 5.14 -7.01 13.64
CA ILE A 268 4.84 -7.54 12.32
C ILE A 268 5.04 -6.41 11.31
N GLY A 269 5.81 -6.66 10.26
CA GLY A 269 5.97 -5.78 9.12
C GLY A 269 5.49 -6.49 7.86
N ALA A 270 4.75 -5.79 7.01
CA ALA A 270 4.27 -6.34 5.75
C ALA A 270 4.18 -5.26 4.68
N ARG A 271 4.44 -5.65 3.44
CA ARG A 271 4.31 -4.77 2.27
C ARG A 271 4.06 -5.56 1.01
N SER A 272 3.48 -4.91 0.00
CA SER A 272 3.35 -5.54 -1.31
C SER A 272 4.71 -5.76 -1.98
N VAL A 273 4.85 -6.92 -2.61
CA VAL A 273 6.05 -7.36 -3.32
C VAL A 273 5.68 -7.97 -4.67
N GLU A 274 6.66 -8.06 -5.55
CA GLU A 274 6.55 -8.78 -6.81
C GLU A 274 6.79 -10.28 -6.57
N ALA A 275 5.93 -11.13 -7.15
CA ALA A 275 6.09 -12.58 -7.17
C ALA A 275 5.63 -13.08 -8.54
N ASP A 276 6.58 -13.50 -9.39
CA ASP A 276 6.31 -13.81 -10.80
C ASP A 276 5.29 -14.92 -10.99
N GLU A 277 5.19 -15.86 -10.06
CA GLU A 277 4.21 -16.94 -10.08
C GLU A 277 2.76 -16.48 -9.82
N VAL A 278 2.54 -15.30 -9.24
CA VAL A 278 1.20 -14.76 -8.96
C VAL A 278 0.86 -13.63 -9.94
N LYS A 279 0.34 -14.02 -11.10
CA LYS A 279 -0.08 -13.08 -12.15
C LYS A 279 -1.32 -12.28 -11.75
N GLU A 280 -1.37 -11.03 -12.19
CA GLU A 280 -2.59 -10.22 -12.09
C GLU A 280 -3.69 -10.80 -12.99
N THR A 281 -4.93 -10.65 -12.54
CA THR A 281 -6.10 -11.17 -13.24
C THR A 281 -7.03 -10.02 -13.63
N LYS A 282 -7.96 -10.24 -14.56
CA LYS A 282 -8.91 -9.19 -14.99
C LYS A 282 -10.05 -8.98 -14.00
N ASP A 283 -10.28 -9.97 -13.14
CA ASP A 283 -11.33 -10.01 -12.13
C ASP A 283 -11.02 -9.14 -10.92
N ARG A 284 -9.74 -8.89 -10.60
CA ARG A 284 -9.33 -8.07 -9.45
C ARG A 284 -8.16 -7.17 -9.78
N VAL A 285 -8.27 -5.92 -9.36
CA VAL A 285 -7.15 -4.97 -9.44
C VAL A 285 -6.14 -5.31 -8.35
N ARG A 286 -4.86 -5.42 -8.71
CA ARG A 286 -3.76 -5.58 -7.75
C ARG A 286 -3.57 -4.30 -6.95
N GLY A 287 -3.97 -4.32 -5.69
CA GLY A 287 -3.69 -3.24 -4.75
C GLY A 287 -2.21 -3.23 -4.35
N LYS A 288 -1.75 -2.09 -3.84
CA LYS A 288 -0.40 -1.95 -3.27
C LYS A 288 -0.49 -1.57 -1.80
N LEU A 289 -0.07 -2.50 -0.95
CA LEU A 289 0.17 -2.26 0.47
C LEU A 289 1.54 -1.58 0.61
N HIS A 290 1.55 -0.27 0.87
CA HIS A 290 2.78 0.47 1.11
C HIS A 290 3.38 0.12 2.47
N LEU A 291 2.51 -0.01 3.47
CA LEU A 291 2.88 -0.35 4.84
C LEU A 291 1.70 -1.08 5.47
N GLY A 292 1.91 -2.32 5.93
CA GLY A 292 0.95 -3.05 6.75
C GLY A 292 1.65 -3.66 7.94
N CYS A 293 1.47 -3.09 9.13
CA CYS A 293 2.29 -3.45 10.28
C CYS A 293 1.43 -3.66 11.53
N GLY A 294 1.94 -4.45 12.46
CA GLY A 294 1.27 -4.75 13.71
C GLY A 294 2.22 -4.73 14.90
N ARG A 295 1.71 -4.33 16.06
CA ARG A 295 2.33 -4.53 17.37
C ARG A 295 1.32 -5.16 18.32
N LEU A 296 1.67 -6.32 18.85
CA LEU A 296 0.90 -7.02 19.87
C LEU A 296 1.63 -6.86 21.21
N THR A 297 0.91 -6.39 22.23
CA THR A 297 1.44 -6.24 23.59
C THR A 297 0.56 -7.02 24.57
N PRO A 298 1.11 -7.96 25.35
CA PRO A 298 0.32 -8.64 26.36
C PRO A 298 -0.09 -7.65 27.46
N LEU A 299 -1.32 -7.77 27.92
CA LEU A 299 -1.88 -7.03 29.04
C LEU A 299 -2.26 -8.00 30.17
N ASP A 300 -2.58 -7.46 31.34
CA ASP A 300 -3.10 -8.24 32.44
C ASP A 300 -4.43 -8.93 32.08
N GLY A 301 -4.71 -10.07 32.72
CA GLY A 301 -5.98 -10.78 32.57
C GLY A 301 -6.18 -11.50 31.24
N ASN A 302 -5.11 -12.04 30.64
CA ASN A 302 -5.14 -12.75 29.35
C ASN A 302 -5.67 -11.90 28.19
N LYS A 303 -5.36 -10.61 28.20
CA LYS A 303 -5.73 -9.66 27.14
C LYS A 303 -4.51 -9.27 26.32
N THR A 304 -4.75 -8.77 25.12
CA THR A 304 -3.71 -8.29 24.22
C THR A 304 -4.09 -6.92 23.68
N LYS A 305 -3.22 -5.92 23.86
CA LYS A 305 -3.31 -4.66 23.11
C LYS A 305 -2.87 -4.94 21.67
N VAL A 306 -3.72 -4.57 20.73
CA VAL A 306 -3.49 -4.71 19.30
C VAL A 306 -3.35 -3.31 18.69
N GLU A 307 -2.25 -3.11 17.99
CA GLU A 307 -1.99 -1.89 17.24
C GLU A 307 -1.67 -2.26 15.79
N TYR A 308 -2.36 -1.65 14.83
CA TYR A 308 -2.11 -1.84 13.40
C TYR A 308 -1.76 -0.52 12.73
N LEU A 309 -0.93 -0.57 11.70
CA LEU A 309 -0.64 0.53 10.78
C LEU A 309 -0.95 0.05 9.37
N LEU A 310 -1.78 0.78 8.63
CA LEU A 310 -2.09 0.48 7.23
C LEU A 310 -1.95 1.72 6.35
N SER A 311 -1.23 1.55 5.25
CA SER A 311 -1.17 2.48 4.13
C SER A 311 -1.35 1.69 2.84
N ILE A 312 -2.48 1.91 2.17
CA ILE A 312 -2.90 1.15 1.00
C ILE A 312 -3.15 2.11 -0.16
N ASP A 313 -2.58 1.79 -1.31
CA ASP A 313 -3.00 2.29 -2.60
C ASP A 313 -3.88 1.22 -3.27
N PHE A 314 -5.20 1.46 -3.28
CA PHE A 314 -6.17 0.56 -3.90
C PHE A 314 -6.06 0.50 -5.43
N LYS A 315 -5.22 1.35 -6.03
CA LYS A 315 -5.11 1.56 -7.47
C LYS A 315 -6.43 1.98 -8.12
N GLY A 316 -6.32 2.37 -9.39
CA GLY A 316 -7.44 2.86 -10.18
C GLY A 316 -7.86 4.28 -9.80
N LEU A 317 -8.99 4.70 -10.36
CA LEU A 317 -9.51 6.06 -10.22
C LEU A 317 -10.48 6.12 -9.02
N ILE A 318 -9.94 6.08 -7.81
CA ILE A 318 -10.73 6.23 -6.58
C ILE A 318 -10.43 7.61 -5.96
N PRO A 319 -11.43 8.48 -5.77
CA PRO A 319 -11.26 9.75 -5.08
C PRO A 319 -10.70 9.57 -3.67
N LYS A 320 -9.74 10.43 -3.27
CA LYS A 320 -9.06 10.35 -1.96
C LYS A 320 -10.02 10.34 -0.76
N GLY A 321 -11.09 11.14 -0.80
CA GLY A 321 -12.09 11.18 0.28
C GLY A 321 -12.79 9.83 0.49
N ILE A 322 -13.01 9.08 -0.61
CA ILE A 322 -13.59 7.74 -0.57
C ILE A 322 -12.57 6.74 -0.01
N VAL A 323 -11.30 6.83 -0.42
CA VAL A 323 -10.22 6.00 0.15
C VAL A 323 -10.18 6.15 1.67
N ASN A 324 -10.18 7.38 2.18
CA ASN A 324 -10.12 7.62 3.62
C ASN A 324 -11.31 7.02 4.36
N THR A 325 -12.52 7.23 3.83
CA THR A 325 -13.76 6.67 4.41
C THR A 325 -13.73 5.12 4.39
N VAL A 326 -13.24 4.52 3.32
CA VAL A 326 -13.13 3.06 3.18
C VAL A 326 -12.10 2.49 4.15
N MET A 327 -10.95 3.15 4.32
CA MET A 327 -9.88 2.67 5.21
C MET A 327 -10.33 2.60 6.67
N GLY A 328 -10.95 3.65 7.21
CA GLY A 328 -11.45 3.64 8.60
C GLY A 328 -12.47 2.51 8.84
N LYS A 329 -13.42 2.33 7.92
CA LYS A 329 -14.42 1.26 8.04
C LYS A 329 -13.84 -0.14 7.85
N LEU A 330 -12.92 -0.33 6.92
CA LEU A 330 -12.25 -1.61 6.70
C LEU A 330 -11.51 -2.05 7.97
N ILE A 331 -10.75 -1.15 8.57
CA ILE A 331 -9.97 -1.40 9.80
C ILE A 331 -10.87 -1.73 10.99
N LEU A 332 -11.92 -0.93 11.22
CA LEU A 332 -12.82 -1.17 12.34
C LEU A 332 -13.58 -2.51 12.17
N LYS A 333 -14.08 -2.79 10.96
CA LYS A 333 -14.73 -4.07 10.65
C LYS A 333 -13.78 -5.26 10.83
N ASP A 334 -12.52 -5.11 10.44
CA ASP A 334 -11.49 -6.15 10.60
C ASP A 334 -11.28 -6.49 12.07
N PHE A 335 -11.17 -5.45 12.90
CA PHE A 335 -11.03 -5.61 14.33
C PHE A 335 -12.28 -6.23 14.97
N GLU A 336 -13.49 -5.78 14.62
CA GLU A 336 -14.73 -6.31 15.16
C GLU A 336 -14.91 -7.80 14.86
N GLU A 337 -14.63 -8.23 13.63
CA GLU A 337 -14.68 -9.65 13.24
C GLU A 337 -13.60 -10.48 13.95
N THR A 338 -12.41 -9.91 14.13
CA THR A 338 -11.33 -10.55 14.90
C THR A 338 -11.74 -10.71 16.37
N ALA A 339 -12.29 -9.67 16.99
CA ALA A 339 -12.77 -9.73 18.36
C ALA A 339 -13.90 -10.75 18.53
N GLU A 340 -14.83 -10.81 17.58
CA GLU A 340 -15.91 -11.79 17.56
C GLU A 340 -15.40 -13.22 17.37
N HIS A 341 -14.37 -13.42 16.55
CA HIS A 341 -13.72 -14.72 16.39
C HIS A 341 -13.16 -15.22 17.73
N PHE A 342 -12.42 -14.39 18.47
CA PHE A 342 -11.87 -14.79 19.76
C PHE A 342 -12.94 -15.04 20.84
N LYS A 343 -14.02 -14.27 20.87
CA LYS A 343 -15.16 -14.53 21.77
C LYS A 343 -15.76 -15.92 21.57
N LYS A 344 -15.80 -16.41 20.31
CA LYS A 344 -16.31 -17.75 19.99
C LYS A 344 -15.36 -18.88 20.38
N LEU A 345 -14.06 -18.60 20.54
CA LEU A 345 -13.07 -19.59 20.99
C LEU A 345 -13.03 -19.75 22.52
N THR A 346 -13.56 -18.78 23.26
CA THR A 346 -13.60 -18.79 24.73
C THR A 346 -14.85 -19.47 25.33
N HIS A 347 -15.77 -19.97 24.50
CA HIS A 347 -17.01 -20.65 24.88
C HIS A 347 -17.06 -22.09 24.33
#